data_AF-A0A853D5J4-F1
#
_entry.id   AF-A0A853D5J4-F1
#
_cell.length_a   1.000
_cell.length_b   1.000
_cell.length_c   1.000
_cell.angle_alpha   90.00
_cell.angle_beta   90.00
_cell.angle_gamma   90.00
#
_symmetry.space_group_name_H-M   'P 1'
#
loop_
_entity.id
_entity.type
_entity.pdbx_description
1 polymer ?
#
loop_
_entity_poly.entity_id
_entity_poly.type
_entity_poly.pdbx_seq_one_letter_code
_entity_poly.pdbx_strand_id
1 'polypeptide(L)'
;MLTLLALEFGIWWGVTVAPPEGPPALSDIPAVLSLPAAFLLSWRFVAFFVGYAAGAVLSIVPHELGHFVAARLLGLPVLGVAFGWLTFGRTLRRPGVAGQVRVDLGRAPGARLPARVVVFALCGPAGGLVFAGAVALAAADAELPVYVRLALGGAVASAVVIQLANLVPTATRSGDLSDGAVAYCWAFRPASQLEKVRLTLAAQSFAAEIAPDATGDPALSDEEFERVRAALGDPRHQIAVVAAQRLRAWLAGCAVGIDGEAEAARTESISRFRAIAPEVETFASRSEPPLDERASTVVFVAYLLAWAQLNHNAGSPIDPGSPDVDRIARLAESGRRLRPEGQSTRNLLALARLFQDRPAEARALLLHSAAEASEPDERLASDADVIRGLAECELGDVAQARRLLESARRRTRQSVYAGWLEAEIRRRVERDRGEHAGPAEAASGNS
;
A
#
# COMPACT_ATOMS: atom_id res chain seq x y z
N MET A 1 14.97 2.74 24.73
CA MET A 1 14.12 3.62 25.57
C MET A 1 14.56 3.56 27.03
N LEU A 2 14.57 2.41 27.71
CA LEU A 2 15.14 2.27 29.07
C LEU A 2 16.63 2.64 29.15
N THR A 3 17.44 2.30 28.15
CA THR A 3 18.86 2.69 28.07
C THR A 3 19.06 4.18 27.77
N LEU A 4 18.12 4.80 27.05
CA LEU A 4 18.13 6.25 26.75
C LEU A 4 17.66 7.06 27.97
N LEU A 5 16.67 6.55 28.71
CA LEU A 5 16.26 7.06 30.02
C LEU A 5 17.40 6.94 31.05
N ALA A 6 18.20 5.86 31.01
CA ALA A 6 19.36 5.71 31.88
C ALA A 6 20.53 6.65 31.50
N LEU A 7 20.73 6.92 30.20
CA LEU A 7 21.77 7.84 29.70
C LEU A 7 21.42 9.31 29.93
N GLU A 8 20.17 9.73 29.73
CA GLU A 8 19.74 11.09 30.09
C GLU A 8 19.80 11.32 31.62
N PHE A 9 19.50 10.30 32.43
CA PHE A 9 19.67 10.39 33.89
C PHE A 9 21.14 10.48 34.34
N GLY A 10 22.05 9.79 33.65
CA GLY A 10 23.48 9.83 33.98
C GLY A 10 24.17 11.15 33.61
N ILE A 11 23.63 11.90 32.63
CA ILE A 11 24.22 13.16 32.15
C ILE A 11 23.75 14.37 32.98
N TRP A 12 22.54 14.33 33.55
CA TRP A 12 22.01 15.44 34.38
C TRP A 12 22.54 15.47 35.81
N TRP A 13 23.07 14.35 36.32
CA TRP A 13 23.71 14.30 37.64
C TRP A 13 25.21 14.07 37.47
N GLY A 14 25.94 15.18 37.30
CA GLY A 14 27.39 15.21 37.16
C GLY A 14 28.11 14.51 38.30
N VAL A 15 28.33 13.20 38.12
CA VAL A 15 29.31 12.42 38.86
C VAL A 15 30.24 11.82 37.81
N THR A 16 31.09 12.67 37.25
CA THR A 16 32.36 12.23 36.68
C THR A 16 33.24 11.75 37.85
N VAL A 17 33.04 10.51 38.31
CA VAL A 17 34.06 9.84 39.12
C VAL A 17 35.19 9.51 38.17
N ALA A 18 36.34 10.16 38.36
CA ALA A 18 37.57 9.78 37.69
C ALA A 18 37.84 8.29 37.97
N PRO A 19 38.25 7.49 36.97
CA PRO A 19 38.50 6.07 37.18
C PRO A 19 39.60 5.91 38.25
N PRO A 20 39.36 5.15 39.35
CA PRO A 20 40.42 4.88 40.31
C PRO A 20 41.49 4.01 39.65
N GLU A 21 42.75 4.38 39.85
CA GLU A 21 43.90 3.58 39.44
C GLU A 21 44.00 2.33 40.31
N GLY A 22 43.31 1.26 39.90
CA GLY A 22 43.45 -0.08 40.48
C GLY A 22 42.12 -0.84 40.62
N PRO A 23 42.12 -2.19 40.47
CA PRO A 23 40.92 -3.00 40.66
C PRO A 23 40.50 -2.99 42.14
N PRO A 24 39.28 -2.54 42.49
CA PRO A 24 38.82 -2.55 43.87
C PRO A 24 38.65 -3.98 44.38
N ALA A 25 39.00 -4.21 45.65
CA ALA A 25 38.75 -5.47 46.32
C ALA A 25 37.24 -5.73 46.45
N LEU A 26 36.80 -6.97 46.20
CA LEU A 26 35.38 -7.40 46.22
C LEU A 26 34.67 -7.15 47.57
N SER A 27 35.40 -6.88 48.64
CA SER A 27 34.87 -6.52 49.97
C SER A 27 34.46 -5.05 50.11
N ASP A 28 34.87 -4.18 49.19
CA ASP A 28 34.65 -2.73 49.25
C ASP A 28 33.58 -2.25 48.26
N ILE A 29 32.69 -3.12 47.78
CA ILE A 29 31.48 -2.69 47.06
C ILE A 29 30.54 -2.07 48.10
N PRO A 30 30.52 -0.74 48.29
CA PRO A 30 29.85 -0.12 49.42
C PRO A 30 28.35 -0.02 49.13
N ALA A 31 27.60 0.38 50.15
CA ALA A 31 26.19 0.79 50.14
C ALA A 31 25.74 1.80 49.04
N VAL A 32 26.59 2.12 48.07
CA VAL A 32 26.31 2.93 46.87
C VAL A 32 25.33 2.21 45.93
N LEU A 33 25.26 0.87 45.95
CA LEU A 33 24.22 0.13 45.21
C LEU A 33 22.89 -0.03 45.98
N SER A 34 22.83 0.24 47.29
CA SER A 34 21.60 0.13 48.08
C SER A 34 20.75 1.42 48.11
N LEU A 35 21.37 2.58 47.86
CA LEU A 35 20.67 3.88 47.73
C LEU A 35 19.76 3.96 46.48
N PRO A 36 20.19 3.52 45.28
CA PRO A 36 19.31 3.46 44.11
C PRO A 36 18.11 2.55 44.34
N ALA A 37 18.31 1.39 44.97
CA ALA A 37 17.23 0.46 45.26
C ALA A 37 16.20 1.05 46.25
N ALA A 38 16.67 1.67 47.35
CA ALA A 38 15.79 2.32 48.33
C ALA A 38 15.03 3.53 47.74
N PHE A 39 15.65 4.27 46.82
CA PHE A 39 15.01 5.38 46.12
C PHE A 39 13.97 4.91 45.08
N LEU A 40 14.31 3.89 44.28
CA LEU A 40 13.40 3.25 43.32
C LEU A 40 12.20 2.58 44.02
N LEU A 41 12.37 2.15 45.28
CA LEU A 41 11.31 1.59 46.12
C LEU A 41 10.55 2.64 46.94
N SER A 42 10.90 3.93 46.83
CA SER A 42 10.17 4.98 47.55
C SER A 42 8.76 5.15 46.96
N TRP A 43 7.75 5.30 47.83
CA TRP A 43 6.37 5.56 47.40
C TRP A 43 6.23 6.80 46.50
N ARG A 44 7.17 7.75 46.58
CA ARG A 44 7.25 8.94 45.73
C ARG A 44 7.59 8.58 44.28
N PHE A 45 8.58 7.70 44.11
CA PHE A 45 8.96 7.17 42.80
C PHE A 45 7.82 6.35 42.21
N VAL A 46 7.22 5.44 43.00
CA VAL A 46 6.07 4.65 42.57
C VAL A 46 4.91 5.54 42.13
N ALA A 47 4.55 6.55 42.91
CA ALA A 47 3.46 7.47 42.56
C ALA A 47 3.72 8.20 41.23
N PHE A 48 4.93 8.73 41.03
CA PHE A 48 5.31 9.38 39.78
C PHE A 48 5.20 8.43 38.57
N PHE A 49 5.74 7.21 38.66
CA PHE A 49 5.71 6.28 37.53
C PHE A 49 4.33 5.69 37.25
N VAL A 50 3.50 5.48 38.27
CA VAL A 50 2.08 5.15 38.09
C VAL A 50 1.38 6.28 37.34
N GLY A 51 1.63 7.52 37.77
CA GLY A 51 1.16 8.71 37.08
C GLY A 51 1.63 8.80 35.63
N TYR A 52 2.92 8.54 35.39
CA TYR A 52 3.53 8.54 34.06
C TYR A 52 2.85 7.53 33.14
N ALA A 53 2.68 6.28 33.60
CA ALA A 53 2.00 5.23 32.84
C ALA A 53 0.52 5.58 32.57
N ALA A 54 -0.19 6.10 33.58
CA ALA A 54 -1.58 6.51 33.44
C ALA A 54 -1.72 7.69 32.46
N GLY A 55 -0.87 8.72 32.57
CA GLY A 55 -0.86 9.87 31.66
C GLY A 55 -0.56 9.46 30.22
N ALA A 56 0.31 8.47 30.01
CA ALA A 56 0.60 7.95 28.68
C ALA A 56 -0.65 7.39 28.00
N VAL A 57 -1.48 6.64 28.75
CA VAL A 57 -2.74 6.08 28.24
C VAL A 57 -3.82 7.16 28.12
N LEU A 58 -4.00 7.97 29.16
CA LEU A 58 -5.08 8.96 29.23
C LEU A 58 -4.89 10.08 28.20
N SER A 59 -3.65 10.44 27.85
CA SER A 59 -3.37 11.50 26.87
C SER A 59 -3.77 11.14 25.43
N ILE A 60 -4.06 9.87 25.14
CA ILE A 60 -4.58 9.42 23.84
C ILE A 60 -5.97 9.99 23.58
N VAL A 61 -6.84 10.03 24.60
CA VAL A 61 -8.22 10.54 24.45
C VAL A 61 -8.28 12.00 23.99
N PRO A 62 -7.63 12.97 24.68
CA PRO A 62 -7.63 14.36 24.23
C PRO A 62 -6.88 14.57 22.92
N HIS A 63 -5.89 13.72 22.61
CA HIS A 63 -5.22 13.72 21.32
C HIS A 63 -6.19 13.39 20.17
N GLU A 64 -6.87 12.24 20.24
CA GLU A 64 -7.86 11.88 19.23
C GLU A 64 -9.04 12.84 19.19
N LEU A 65 -9.45 13.40 20.34
CA LEU A 65 -10.48 14.43 20.38
C LEU A 65 -10.05 15.68 19.62
N GLY A 66 -8.77 16.07 19.70
CA GLY A 66 -8.19 17.16 18.92
C GLY A 66 -8.34 16.93 17.41
N HIS A 67 -7.98 15.74 16.93
CA HIS A 67 -8.19 15.36 15.52
C HIS A 67 -9.67 15.36 15.14
N PHE A 68 -10.55 14.82 15.98
CA PHE A 68 -11.98 14.74 15.70
C PHE A 68 -12.61 16.12 15.59
N VAL A 69 -12.35 17.00 16.55
CA VAL A 69 -12.83 18.39 16.54
C VAL A 69 -12.29 19.11 15.31
N ALA A 70 -11.00 18.98 15.01
CA ALA A 70 -10.41 19.57 13.82
C ALA A 70 -11.07 19.06 12.54
N ALA A 71 -11.28 17.75 12.40
CA ALA A 71 -11.94 17.18 11.24
C ALA A 71 -13.34 17.77 11.04
N ARG A 72 -14.13 17.91 12.12
CA ARG A 72 -15.46 18.53 12.07
C ARG A 72 -15.40 19.99 11.66
N LEU A 73 -14.56 20.80 12.31
CA LEU A 73 -14.43 22.23 12.02
C LEU A 73 -13.89 22.50 10.62
N LEU A 74 -12.98 21.64 10.15
CA LEU A 74 -12.41 21.74 8.81
C LEU A 74 -13.31 21.10 7.75
N GLY A 75 -14.44 20.49 8.10
CA GLY A 75 -15.34 19.80 7.16
C GLY A 75 -14.73 18.57 6.49
N LEU A 76 -13.77 17.90 7.14
CA LEU A 76 -13.21 16.63 6.69
C LEU A 76 -14.19 15.49 7.06
N PRO A 77 -14.68 14.68 6.11
CA PRO A 77 -15.63 13.62 6.41
C PRO A 77 -15.00 12.55 7.31
N VAL A 78 -15.52 12.39 8.52
CA VAL A 78 -15.01 11.40 9.48
C VAL A 78 -15.63 10.03 9.16
N LEU A 79 -14.78 9.04 8.90
CA LEU A 79 -15.17 7.65 8.64
C LEU A 79 -15.36 6.85 9.93
N GLY A 80 -14.62 7.19 10.98
CA GLY A 80 -14.69 6.53 12.27
C GLY A 80 -13.69 7.13 13.27
N VAL A 81 -13.90 6.81 14.54
CA VAL A 81 -13.03 7.18 15.66
C VAL A 81 -12.76 5.95 16.53
N ALA A 82 -11.50 5.68 16.82
CA ALA A 82 -11.08 4.68 17.79
C ALA A 82 -10.34 5.37 18.94
N PHE A 83 -10.63 4.96 20.17
CA PHE A 83 -9.95 5.37 21.39
C PHE A 83 -9.45 4.12 22.10
N GLY A 84 -8.29 3.59 21.68
CA GLY A 84 -7.77 2.35 22.24
C GLY A 84 -8.78 1.20 22.15
N TRP A 85 -9.29 0.75 23.31
CA TRP A 85 -10.28 -0.34 23.42
C TRP A 85 -11.73 0.04 23.04
N LEU A 86 -12.04 1.32 22.83
CA LEU A 86 -13.37 1.79 22.41
C LEU A 86 -13.33 2.15 20.92
N THR A 87 -14.04 1.42 20.06
CA THR A 87 -14.17 1.73 18.64
C THR A 87 -15.58 2.20 18.30
N PHE A 88 -15.69 3.34 17.59
CA PHE A 88 -16.95 3.89 17.09
C PHE A 88 -16.86 4.11 15.57
N GLY A 89 -17.76 3.48 14.80
CA GLY A 89 -17.86 3.63 13.34
C GLY A 89 -17.72 2.31 12.58
N ARG A 90 -18.14 2.31 11.31
CA ARG A 90 -18.27 1.09 10.47
C ARG A 90 -16.94 0.50 9.98
N THR A 91 -15.81 1.20 10.14
CA THR A 91 -14.56 0.91 9.40
C THR A 91 -13.31 0.70 10.27
N LEU A 92 -13.47 0.59 11.60
CA LEU A 92 -12.36 0.44 12.55
C LEU A 92 -12.47 -0.88 13.33
N ARG A 93 -11.83 -1.93 12.80
CA ARG A 93 -11.59 -3.20 13.51
C ARG A 93 -10.09 -3.47 13.63
N ARG A 94 -9.42 -2.78 14.56
CA ARG A 94 -8.25 -3.34 15.23
C ARG A 94 -8.38 -3.08 16.72
N PRO A 95 -8.51 -4.12 17.56
CA PRO A 95 -8.26 -3.97 18.99
C PRO A 95 -6.78 -3.63 19.16
N GLY A 96 -6.48 -2.43 19.64
CA GLY A 96 -5.11 -1.96 19.90
C GLY A 96 -5.15 -0.79 20.87
N VAL A 97 -4.02 -0.50 21.52
CA VAL A 97 -3.92 0.61 22.50
C VAL A 97 -3.91 1.98 21.82
N ALA A 98 -3.75 2.03 20.50
CA ALA A 98 -3.70 3.27 19.73
C ALA A 98 -5.11 3.81 19.43
N GLY A 99 -5.31 5.10 19.69
CA GLY A 99 -6.43 5.85 19.14
C GLY A 99 -6.25 6.10 17.63
N GLN A 100 -7.34 6.34 16.92
CA GLN A 100 -7.29 6.79 15.53
C GLN A 100 -8.59 7.47 15.09
N VAL A 101 -8.51 8.73 14.65
CA VAL A 101 -9.55 9.39 13.84
C VAL A 101 -9.26 9.20 12.35
N ARG A 102 -10.18 8.54 11.64
CA ARG A 102 -10.06 8.36 10.18
C ARG A 102 -10.92 9.34 9.42
N VAL A 103 -10.32 10.00 8.44
CA VAL A 103 -11.00 10.95 7.53
C VAL A 103 -10.96 10.48 6.08
N ASP A 104 -12.04 10.71 5.35
CA ASP A 104 -12.11 10.49 3.91
C ASP A 104 -11.65 11.73 3.16
N LEU A 105 -10.35 11.75 2.83
CA LEU A 105 -9.76 12.83 2.03
C LEU A 105 -10.30 12.86 0.60
N GLY A 106 -10.84 11.74 0.12
CA GLY A 106 -11.40 11.63 -1.21
C GLY A 106 -12.72 12.39 -1.37
N ARG A 107 -13.52 12.43 -0.31
CA ARG A 107 -14.77 13.21 -0.23
C ARG A 107 -14.59 14.62 0.32
N ALA A 108 -13.35 15.07 0.52
CA ALA A 108 -13.02 16.42 0.98
C ALA A 108 -12.51 17.28 -0.19
N PRO A 109 -13.39 17.82 -1.06
CA PRO A 109 -12.95 18.62 -2.19
C PRO A 109 -12.33 19.95 -1.75
N GLY A 110 -11.40 20.46 -2.57
CA GLY A 110 -10.98 21.86 -2.54
C GLY A 110 -9.46 22.10 -2.57
N ALA A 111 -9.07 23.23 -3.17
CA ALA A 111 -7.67 23.68 -3.24
C ALA A 111 -6.99 23.86 -1.87
N ARG A 112 -7.78 23.98 -0.80
CA ARG A 112 -7.32 24.13 0.58
C ARG A 112 -7.12 22.80 1.33
N LEU A 113 -7.32 21.66 0.68
CA LEU A 113 -7.15 20.35 1.32
C LEU A 113 -5.79 20.19 2.01
N PRO A 114 -4.64 20.59 1.42
CA PRO A 114 -3.36 20.47 2.11
C PRO A 114 -3.30 21.23 3.44
N ALA A 115 -3.76 22.48 3.47
CA ALA A 115 -3.78 23.28 4.69
C ALA A 115 -4.71 22.66 5.75
N ARG A 116 -5.88 22.15 5.34
CA ARG A 116 -6.82 21.45 6.24
C ARG A 116 -6.16 20.21 6.85
N VAL A 117 -5.46 19.40 6.06
CA VAL A 117 -4.80 18.19 6.57
C VAL A 117 -3.64 18.53 7.52
N VAL A 118 -2.88 19.59 7.24
CA VAL A 118 -1.83 20.08 8.16
C VAL A 118 -2.43 20.50 9.50
N VAL A 119 -3.50 21.32 9.49
CA VAL A 119 -4.17 21.75 10.74
C VAL A 119 -4.75 20.54 11.47
N PHE A 120 -5.41 19.62 10.74
CA PHE A 120 -5.94 18.38 11.30
C PHE A 120 -4.86 17.57 12.02
N ALA A 121 -3.69 17.37 11.38
CA ALA A 121 -2.59 16.61 11.96
C ALA A 121 -2.03 17.29 13.24
N LEU A 122 -1.88 18.62 13.24
CA LEU A 122 -1.36 19.34 14.40
C LEU A 122 -2.33 19.40 15.60
N CYS A 123 -3.64 19.29 15.35
CA CYS A 123 -4.64 19.41 16.42
C CYS A 123 -4.64 18.23 17.40
N GLY A 124 -4.17 17.04 16.99
CA GLY A 124 -4.02 15.90 17.89
C GLY A 124 -3.01 16.19 19.01
N PRO A 125 -1.73 16.45 18.66
CA PRO A 125 -0.71 16.85 19.63
C PRO A 125 -1.11 18.07 20.47
N ALA A 126 -1.74 19.08 19.85
CA ALA A 126 -2.24 20.24 20.57
C ALA A 126 -3.28 19.88 21.65
N GLY A 127 -4.22 18.98 21.34
CA GLY A 127 -5.21 18.49 22.30
C GLY A 127 -4.57 17.80 23.50
N GLY A 128 -3.56 16.95 23.26
CA GLY A 128 -2.81 16.30 24.34
C GLY A 128 -1.98 17.28 25.19
N LEU A 129 -1.43 18.34 24.59
CA LEU A 129 -0.71 19.39 25.34
C LEU A 129 -1.66 20.25 26.19
N VAL A 130 -2.87 20.54 25.71
CA VAL A 130 -3.92 21.20 26.50
C VAL A 130 -4.30 20.35 27.72
N PHE A 131 -4.44 19.04 27.53
CA PHE A 131 -4.64 18.11 28.65
C PHE A 131 -3.48 18.15 29.65
N ALA A 132 -2.24 18.11 29.19
CA ALA A 132 -1.07 18.21 30.07
C ALA A 132 -1.08 19.53 30.87
N GLY A 133 -1.44 20.65 30.23
CA GLY A 133 -1.60 21.95 30.90
C GLY A 133 -2.68 21.93 31.99
N ALA A 134 -3.85 21.33 31.71
CA ALA A 134 -4.92 21.19 32.70
C ALA A 134 -4.52 20.31 33.91
N VAL A 135 -3.82 19.20 33.65
CA VAL A 135 -3.31 18.32 34.71
C VAL A 135 -2.22 19.02 35.53
N ALA A 136 -1.35 19.82 34.89
CA ALA A 136 -0.33 20.61 35.59
C ALA A 136 -0.95 21.66 36.52
N LEU A 137 -2.02 22.33 36.08
CA LEU A 137 -2.77 23.26 36.91
C LEU A 137 -3.41 22.56 38.12
N ALA A 138 -4.00 21.37 37.92
CA ALA A 138 -4.51 20.57 39.02
C ALA A 138 -3.39 20.14 39.99
N ALA A 139 -2.21 19.77 39.48
CA ALA A 139 -1.06 19.39 40.30
C ALA A 139 -0.46 20.54 41.12
N ALA A 140 -0.74 21.79 40.75
CA ALA A 140 -0.29 22.98 41.45
C ALA A 140 -1.08 23.27 42.73
N ASP A 141 -2.22 22.60 42.94
CA ASP A 141 -3.00 22.73 44.15
C ASP A 141 -2.21 22.23 45.37
N ALA A 142 -1.97 23.15 46.31
CA ALA A 142 -1.18 22.90 47.51
C ALA A 142 -1.91 22.00 48.51
N GLU A 143 -3.24 21.88 48.42
CA GLU A 143 -4.06 21.03 49.29
C GLU A 143 -3.96 19.55 48.92
N LEU A 144 -3.48 19.23 47.70
CA LEU A 144 -3.32 17.86 47.27
C LEU A 144 -2.18 17.15 48.03
N PRO A 145 -2.38 15.90 48.45
CA PRO A 145 -1.31 15.10 49.03
C PRO A 145 -0.11 14.98 48.08
N VAL A 146 1.10 14.98 48.65
CA VAL A 146 2.35 14.98 47.87
C VAL A 146 2.43 13.85 46.83
N TYR A 147 1.89 12.66 47.15
CA TYR A 147 1.88 11.53 46.23
C TYR A 147 0.93 11.73 45.05
N VAL A 148 -0.21 12.40 45.24
CA VAL A 148 -1.14 12.76 44.14
C VAL A 148 -0.46 13.75 43.23
N ARG A 149 0.17 14.78 43.78
CA ARG A 149 0.93 15.76 42.99
C ARG A 149 2.05 15.12 42.18
N LEU A 150 2.79 14.19 42.77
CA LEU A 150 3.82 13.44 42.06
C LEU A 150 3.25 12.58 40.93
N ALA A 151 2.12 11.90 41.16
CA ALA A 151 1.43 11.14 40.11
C ALA A 151 0.94 12.06 38.98
N LEU A 152 0.32 13.19 39.29
CA LEU A 152 -0.09 14.17 38.28
C LEU A 152 1.13 14.73 37.53
N GLY A 153 2.24 15.01 38.22
CA GLY A 153 3.50 15.42 37.59
C GLY A 153 4.05 14.37 36.63
N GLY A 154 3.99 13.09 37.01
CA GLY A 154 4.32 11.97 36.11
C GLY A 154 3.42 11.95 34.87
N ALA A 155 2.11 12.13 35.05
CA ALA A 155 1.15 12.15 33.96
C ALA A 155 1.36 13.32 32.99
N VAL A 156 1.72 14.50 33.50
CA VAL A 156 2.11 15.67 32.68
C VAL A 156 3.37 15.35 31.88
N ALA A 157 4.40 14.80 32.52
CA ALA A 157 5.66 14.47 31.87
C ALA A 157 5.46 13.50 30.70
N SER A 158 4.71 12.40 30.90
CA SER A 158 4.44 11.45 29.81
C SER A 158 3.60 12.06 28.70
N ALA A 159 2.55 12.81 29.02
CA ALA A 159 1.72 13.47 28.03
C ALA A 159 2.56 14.43 27.15
N VAL A 160 3.37 15.29 27.75
CA VAL A 160 4.25 16.23 27.02
C VAL A 160 5.23 15.48 26.12
N VAL A 161 5.93 14.47 26.65
CA VAL A 161 6.90 13.68 25.87
C VAL A 161 6.22 13.01 24.67
N ILE A 162 5.06 12.37 24.86
CA ILE A 162 4.33 11.69 23.78
C ILE A 162 3.87 12.68 22.72
N GLN A 163 3.29 13.82 23.12
CA GLN A 163 2.79 14.79 22.15
C GLN A 163 3.91 15.47 21.36
N LEU A 164 5.05 15.76 22.00
CA LEU A 164 6.21 16.28 21.29
C LEU A 164 6.82 15.22 20.37
N ALA A 165 6.88 13.95 20.79
CA ALA A 165 7.33 12.85 19.95
C ALA A 165 6.44 12.68 18.70
N ASN A 166 5.11 12.85 18.83
CA ASN A 166 4.18 12.82 17.69
C ASN A 166 4.40 13.96 16.69
N LEU A 167 5.04 15.08 17.09
CA LEU A 167 5.40 16.18 16.19
C LEU A 167 6.73 15.94 15.45
N VAL A 168 7.54 14.96 15.87
CA VAL A 168 8.78 14.62 15.17
C VAL A 168 8.44 13.82 13.91
N PRO A 169 8.86 14.25 12.71
CA PRO A 169 8.46 13.62 11.45
C PRO A 169 9.12 12.25 11.26
N THR A 170 8.55 11.25 11.92
CA THR A 170 9.00 9.86 11.92
C THR A 170 7.90 8.93 11.41
N ALA A 171 8.33 7.78 10.89
CA ALA A 171 7.45 6.64 10.65
C ALA A 171 7.57 5.69 11.85
N THR A 172 6.45 5.17 12.32
CA THR A 172 6.42 4.13 13.35
C THR A 172 6.93 2.81 12.78
N ARG A 173 7.21 1.83 13.66
CA ARG A 173 7.61 0.47 13.22
C ARG A 173 6.55 -0.23 12.36
N SER A 174 5.28 0.15 12.47
CA SER A 174 4.19 -0.37 11.62
C SER A 174 4.12 0.30 10.25
N GLY A 175 4.95 1.31 9.99
CA GLY A 175 4.92 2.12 8.77
C GLY A 175 3.93 3.28 8.82
N ASP A 176 3.20 3.44 9.93
CA ASP A 176 2.28 4.58 10.10
C ASP A 176 3.08 5.87 10.31
N LEU A 177 2.60 6.97 9.74
CA LEU A 177 3.22 8.27 9.90
C LEU A 177 2.79 8.90 11.23
N SER A 178 3.74 9.46 11.98
CA SER A 178 3.45 10.42 13.05
C SER A 178 2.70 11.64 12.50
N ASP A 179 1.97 12.36 13.35
CA ASP A 179 1.27 13.58 12.93
C ASP A 179 2.22 14.64 12.36
N GLY A 180 3.41 14.76 12.94
CA GLY A 180 4.47 15.60 12.43
C GLY A 180 4.89 15.21 11.03
N ALA A 181 5.01 13.90 10.74
CA ALA A 181 5.33 13.42 9.40
C ALA A 181 4.18 13.67 8.40
N VAL A 182 2.93 13.50 8.83
CA VAL A 182 1.74 13.83 8.02
C VAL A 182 1.72 15.32 7.70
N ALA A 183 1.85 16.18 8.71
CA ALA A 183 1.88 17.63 8.56
C ALA A 183 3.03 18.06 7.63
N TYR A 184 4.24 17.55 7.84
CA TYR A 184 5.40 17.81 6.98
C TYR A 184 5.13 17.40 5.53
N CYS A 185 4.61 16.20 5.31
CA CYS A 185 4.30 15.68 3.98
C CYS A 185 3.30 16.55 3.21
N TRP A 186 2.26 17.04 3.89
CA TRP A 186 1.23 17.86 3.27
C TRP A 186 1.64 19.33 3.11
N ALA A 187 2.48 19.86 4.01
CA ALA A 187 3.01 21.21 3.92
C ALA A 187 4.03 21.35 2.78
N PHE A 188 4.98 20.41 2.65
CA PHE A 188 6.10 20.53 1.73
C PHE A 188 5.96 19.73 0.44
N ARG A 189 5.06 18.75 0.37
CA ARG A 189 4.82 17.92 -0.84
C ARG A 189 3.33 17.81 -1.20
N PRO A 190 2.57 18.92 -1.24
CA PRO A 190 1.11 18.88 -1.43
C PRO A 190 0.70 18.23 -2.76
N ALA A 191 1.41 18.50 -3.85
CA ALA A 191 1.10 17.92 -5.16
C ALA A 191 1.20 16.39 -5.16
N SER A 192 2.25 15.83 -4.52
CA SER A 192 2.41 14.38 -4.38
C SER A 192 1.29 13.78 -3.53
N GLN A 193 0.90 14.41 -2.42
CA GLN A 193 -0.18 13.88 -1.58
C GLN A 193 -1.54 13.97 -2.25
N LEU A 194 -1.83 15.07 -2.95
CA LEU A 194 -3.06 15.22 -3.74
C LEU A 194 -3.15 14.14 -4.82
N GLU A 195 -2.05 13.84 -5.49
CA GLU A 195 -2.01 12.74 -6.46
C GLU A 195 -2.28 11.39 -5.79
N LYS A 196 -1.70 11.12 -4.61
CA LYS A 196 -2.01 9.90 -3.85
C LYS A 196 -3.50 9.79 -3.49
N VAL A 197 -4.15 10.89 -3.13
CA VAL A 197 -5.59 10.92 -2.85
C VAL A 197 -6.40 10.65 -4.11
N ARG A 198 -6.07 11.31 -5.23
CA ARG A 198 -6.72 11.06 -6.53
C ARG A 198 -6.59 9.61 -6.98
N LEU A 199 -5.42 9.03 -6.82
CA LEU A 199 -5.19 7.64 -7.16
C LEU A 199 -5.98 6.71 -6.25
N THR A 200 -6.00 6.98 -4.94
CA THR A 200 -6.85 6.21 -4.01
C THR A 200 -8.32 6.34 -4.36
N LEU A 201 -8.80 7.50 -4.81
CA LEU A 201 -10.17 7.73 -5.29
C LEU A 201 -10.47 7.03 -6.62
N ALA A 202 -9.56 7.05 -7.59
CA ALA A 202 -9.71 6.34 -8.85
C ALA A 202 -9.79 4.83 -8.60
N ALA A 203 -8.96 4.37 -7.69
CA ALA A 203 -8.91 3.02 -7.18
C ALA A 203 -10.26 2.67 -6.47
N GLN A 204 -10.76 3.53 -5.56
CA GLN A 204 -12.10 3.40 -4.93
C GLN A 204 -13.22 3.27 -5.94
N SER A 205 -13.25 4.20 -6.89
CA SER A 205 -14.30 4.29 -7.92
C SER A 205 -14.30 3.03 -8.77
N PHE A 206 -13.11 2.52 -9.10
CA PHE A 206 -12.93 1.24 -9.78
C PHE A 206 -13.48 0.06 -8.97
N ALA A 207 -13.18 -0.04 -7.66
CA ALA A 207 -13.78 -1.10 -6.83
C ALA A 207 -15.31 -1.00 -6.74
N ALA A 208 -15.84 0.21 -6.60
CA ALA A 208 -17.28 0.44 -6.50
C ALA A 208 -18.01 0.18 -7.83
N GLU A 209 -17.35 0.41 -8.96
CA GLU A 209 -17.88 0.14 -10.31
C GLU A 209 -17.90 -1.37 -10.62
N ILE A 210 -16.98 -2.14 -10.04
CA ILE A 210 -16.91 -3.59 -10.24
C ILE A 210 -17.74 -4.38 -9.23
N ALA A 211 -17.95 -3.85 -8.02
CA ALA A 211 -18.72 -4.51 -6.97
C ALA A 211 -20.13 -4.99 -7.41
N PRO A 212 -20.90 -4.28 -8.25
CA PRO A 212 -22.22 -4.73 -8.71
C PRO A 212 -22.15 -5.98 -9.59
N ASP A 213 -21.16 -6.13 -10.45
CA ASP A 213 -21.05 -7.31 -11.32
C ASP A 213 -20.59 -8.56 -10.56
N ALA A 214 -19.98 -8.40 -9.37
CA ALA A 214 -19.69 -9.51 -8.46
C ALA A 214 -20.94 -10.00 -7.70
N THR A 215 -22.03 -9.22 -7.68
CA THR A 215 -23.30 -9.62 -7.02
C THR A 215 -24.13 -10.61 -7.84
N GLY A 216 -23.76 -10.84 -9.10
CA GLY A 216 -24.38 -11.87 -9.95
C GLY A 216 -23.83 -13.28 -9.74
N ASP A 217 -22.76 -13.44 -8.94
CA ASP A 217 -22.17 -14.74 -8.64
C ASP A 217 -22.79 -15.31 -7.35
N PRO A 218 -23.58 -16.40 -7.40
CA PRO A 218 -24.30 -16.96 -6.26
C PRO A 218 -23.41 -17.57 -5.16
N ALA A 219 -22.08 -17.44 -5.27
CA ALA A 219 -21.11 -18.07 -4.38
C ALA A 219 -20.81 -17.31 -3.08
N LEU A 220 -21.19 -16.03 -2.95
CA LEU A 220 -20.97 -15.26 -1.73
C LEU A 220 -22.28 -15.09 -0.96
N SER A 221 -22.33 -15.64 0.25
CA SER A 221 -23.44 -15.36 1.16
C SER A 221 -23.49 -13.86 1.49
N ASP A 222 -24.69 -13.28 1.62
CA ASP A 222 -24.89 -11.88 2.03
C ASP A 222 -24.11 -11.53 3.32
N GLU A 223 -23.90 -12.53 4.18
CA GLU A 223 -23.13 -12.45 5.41
C GLU A 223 -21.61 -12.37 5.22
N GLU A 224 -21.06 -13.08 4.24
CA GLU A 224 -19.65 -12.96 3.84
C GLU A 224 -19.40 -11.65 3.11
N PHE A 225 -20.32 -11.24 2.26
CA PHE A 225 -20.28 -9.93 1.61
C PHE A 225 -20.31 -8.79 2.65
N GLU A 226 -21.18 -8.88 3.65
CA GLU A 226 -21.23 -7.91 4.74
C GLU A 226 -20.00 -7.98 5.67
N ARG A 227 -19.45 -9.17 5.92
CA ARG A 227 -18.17 -9.32 6.66
C ARG A 227 -17.00 -8.70 5.90
N VAL A 228 -16.93 -8.94 4.60
CA VAL A 228 -15.91 -8.40 3.70
C VAL A 228 -16.08 -6.88 3.64
N ARG A 229 -17.27 -6.36 3.33
CA ARG A 229 -17.60 -4.92 3.34
C ARG A 229 -17.28 -4.23 4.69
N ALA A 230 -17.55 -4.88 5.82
CA ALA A 230 -17.25 -4.37 7.16
C ALA A 230 -15.75 -4.46 7.54
N ALA A 231 -15.00 -5.42 6.98
CA ALA A 231 -13.54 -5.48 7.08
C ALA A 231 -12.85 -4.46 6.16
N LEU A 232 -13.50 -4.09 5.05
CA LEU A 232 -13.00 -3.27 3.95
C LEU A 232 -13.20 -1.75 4.11
N GLY A 233 -12.93 -1.21 5.30
CA GLY A 233 -12.90 0.25 5.51
C GLY A 233 -11.80 0.98 4.73
N ASP A 234 -10.86 0.24 4.14
CA ASP A 234 -9.84 0.73 3.21
C ASP A 234 -10.22 0.36 1.76
N PRO A 235 -10.44 1.35 0.90
CA PRO A 235 -10.67 1.17 -0.51
C PRO A 235 -9.66 0.37 -1.32
N ARG A 236 -8.38 0.40 -0.92
CA ARG A 236 -7.33 -0.35 -1.60
C ARG A 236 -7.52 -1.85 -1.38
N HIS A 237 -8.07 -2.20 -0.21
CA HIS A 237 -8.50 -3.54 0.12
C HIS A 237 -9.72 -3.96 -0.70
N GLN A 238 -10.67 -3.04 -0.94
CA GLN A 238 -11.83 -3.28 -1.83
C GLN A 238 -11.39 -3.68 -3.24
N ILE A 239 -10.40 -3.01 -3.81
CA ILE A 239 -9.92 -3.29 -5.17
C ILE A 239 -9.20 -4.63 -5.24
N ALA A 240 -8.34 -4.93 -4.28
CA ALA A 240 -7.61 -6.18 -4.24
C ALA A 240 -8.56 -7.36 -4.07
N VAL A 241 -9.57 -7.23 -3.20
CA VAL A 241 -10.61 -8.24 -3.00
C VAL A 241 -11.49 -8.38 -4.23
N VAL A 242 -11.92 -7.28 -4.85
CA VAL A 242 -12.77 -7.30 -6.04
C VAL A 242 -12.03 -7.84 -7.28
N ALA A 243 -10.75 -7.49 -7.47
CA ALA A 243 -9.91 -8.08 -8.49
C ALA A 243 -9.71 -9.58 -8.25
N ALA A 244 -9.48 -10.00 -7.00
CA ALA A 244 -9.40 -11.41 -6.62
C ALA A 244 -10.74 -12.15 -6.80
N GLN A 245 -11.87 -11.50 -6.52
CA GLN A 245 -13.22 -12.05 -6.69
C GLN A 245 -13.59 -12.20 -8.16
N ARG A 246 -13.41 -11.18 -9.01
CA ARG A 246 -13.63 -11.31 -10.46
C ARG A 246 -12.73 -12.36 -11.09
N LEU A 247 -11.50 -12.45 -10.62
CA LEU A 247 -10.59 -13.49 -11.07
C LEU A 247 -11.05 -14.88 -10.62
N ARG A 248 -11.55 -15.04 -9.38
CA ARG A 248 -12.20 -16.29 -8.91
C ARG A 248 -13.45 -16.64 -9.73
N ALA A 249 -14.30 -15.65 -10.02
CA ALA A 249 -15.51 -15.83 -10.83
C ALA A 249 -15.17 -16.22 -12.29
N TRP A 250 -14.15 -15.60 -12.89
CA TRP A 250 -13.61 -16.01 -14.19
C TRP A 250 -13.09 -17.45 -14.14
N LEU A 251 -12.32 -17.82 -13.11
CA LEU A 251 -11.83 -19.18 -12.90
C LEU A 251 -12.95 -20.21 -12.77
N ALA A 252 -14.07 -19.84 -12.14
CA ALA A 252 -15.26 -20.66 -12.00
C ALA A 252 -16.07 -20.75 -13.31
N GLY A 253 -16.19 -19.64 -14.05
CA GLY A 253 -16.93 -19.55 -15.32
C GLY A 253 -16.25 -20.24 -16.51
N CYS A 254 -14.92 -20.36 -16.50
CA CYS A 254 -14.16 -21.13 -17.49
C CYS A 254 -14.35 -22.66 -17.39
N ALA A 255 -15.22 -23.17 -16.53
CA ALA A 255 -15.45 -24.61 -16.36
C ALA A 255 -16.27 -25.27 -17.49
N VAL A 256 -16.76 -24.51 -18.47
CA VAL A 256 -17.68 -25.03 -19.50
C VAL A 256 -17.05 -24.96 -20.89
N GLY A 257 -16.57 -26.11 -21.38
CA GLY A 257 -16.40 -26.38 -22.82
C GLY A 257 -15.05 -26.03 -23.45
N ILE A 258 -13.93 -26.19 -22.75
CA ILE A 258 -12.59 -25.91 -23.30
C ILE A 258 -11.79 -27.21 -23.52
N ASP A 259 -11.09 -27.27 -24.64
CA ASP A 259 -10.21 -28.33 -25.14
C ASP A 259 -8.88 -28.44 -24.34
N GLY A 260 -8.25 -29.63 -24.38
CA GLY A 260 -7.26 -30.08 -23.38
C GLY A 260 -5.99 -29.23 -23.22
N GLU A 261 -5.51 -28.54 -24.26
CA GLU A 261 -4.36 -27.63 -24.15
C GLU A 261 -4.71 -26.31 -23.44
N ALA A 262 -5.90 -25.79 -23.68
CA ALA A 262 -6.39 -24.60 -23.00
C ALA A 262 -6.70 -24.89 -21.52
N GLU A 263 -7.14 -26.11 -21.20
CA GLU A 263 -7.34 -26.57 -19.81
C GLU A 263 -6.01 -26.70 -19.04
N ALA A 264 -4.92 -27.11 -19.71
CA ALA A 264 -3.59 -27.15 -19.10
C ALA A 264 -3.02 -25.74 -18.83
N ALA A 265 -3.12 -24.83 -19.81
CA ALA A 265 -2.74 -23.42 -19.64
C ALA A 265 -3.57 -22.72 -18.55
N ARG A 266 -4.86 -23.08 -18.44
CA ARG A 266 -5.77 -22.64 -17.38
C ARG A 266 -5.34 -23.16 -16.01
N THR A 267 -5.07 -24.46 -15.87
CA THR A 267 -4.67 -25.08 -14.60
C THR A 267 -3.36 -24.50 -14.06
N GLU A 268 -2.39 -24.26 -14.95
CA GLU A 268 -1.15 -23.61 -14.59
C GLU A 268 -1.38 -22.16 -14.13
N SER A 269 -2.24 -21.42 -14.82
CA SER A 269 -2.61 -20.06 -14.46
C SER A 269 -3.36 -19.96 -13.12
N ILE A 270 -4.26 -20.91 -12.84
CA ILE A 270 -4.95 -21.06 -11.54
C ILE A 270 -3.94 -21.30 -10.42
N SER A 271 -3.02 -22.22 -10.62
CA SER A 271 -2.01 -22.59 -9.62
C SER A 271 -1.10 -21.42 -9.29
N ARG A 272 -0.62 -20.70 -10.32
CA ARG A 272 0.17 -19.48 -10.14
C ARG A 272 -0.62 -18.41 -9.39
N PHE A 273 -1.90 -18.22 -9.68
CA PHE A 273 -2.72 -17.24 -8.98
C PHE A 273 -2.94 -17.60 -7.50
N ARG A 274 -3.23 -18.88 -7.20
CA ARG A 274 -3.35 -19.33 -5.80
C ARG A 274 -2.08 -19.09 -4.98
N ALA A 275 -0.91 -19.09 -5.63
CA ALA A 275 0.35 -18.78 -4.96
C ALA A 275 0.48 -17.29 -4.56
N ILE A 276 -0.11 -16.36 -5.33
CA ILE A 276 -0.02 -14.90 -5.09
C ILE A 276 -1.22 -14.34 -4.31
N ALA A 277 -2.38 -14.99 -4.34
CA ALA A 277 -3.59 -14.54 -3.65
C ALA A 277 -3.41 -14.26 -2.14
N PRO A 278 -2.66 -15.06 -1.36
CA PRO A 278 -2.41 -14.78 0.05
C PRO A 278 -1.57 -13.51 0.28
N GLU A 279 -0.62 -13.22 -0.61
CA GLU A 279 0.18 -11.99 -0.56
C GLU A 279 -0.67 -10.76 -0.85
N VAL A 280 -1.62 -10.89 -1.79
CA VAL A 280 -2.60 -9.85 -2.12
C VAL A 280 -3.54 -9.58 -0.95
N GLU A 281 -4.07 -10.62 -0.31
CA GLU A 281 -4.93 -10.50 0.88
C GLU A 281 -4.17 -9.92 2.08
N THR A 282 -2.92 -10.37 2.31
CA THR A 282 -2.04 -9.86 3.38
C THR A 282 -1.66 -8.40 3.14
N PHE A 283 -1.31 -8.04 1.90
CA PHE A 283 -1.00 -6.67 1.50
C PHE A 283 -2.20 -5.75 1.72
N ALA A 284 -3.37 -6.21 1.30
CA ALA A 284 -4.61 -5.47 1.39
C ALA A 284 -5.09 -5.26 2.84
N SER A 285 -4.56 -6.03 3.80
CA SER A 285 -4.82 -5.84 5.24
C SER A 285 -4.00 -4.72 5.92
N ARG A 286 -3.06 -4.08 5.20
CA ARG A 286 -2.16 -3.02 5.73
C ARG A 286 -2.78 -1.62 5.57
N SER A 287 -2.69 -0.81 6.61
CA SER A 287 -3.39 0.48 6.75
C SER A 287 -2.79 1.59 5.87
N GLU A 288 -1.46 1.58 5.69
CA GLU A 288 -0.76 2.49 4.78
C GLU A 288 0.49 1.83 4.19
N PRO A 289 0.40 1.17 3.03
CA PRO A 289 1.60 0.68 2.35
C PRO A 289 2.48 1.88 1.91
N PRO A 290 3.82 1.74 1.92
CA PRO A 290 4.75 2.69 1.30
C PRO A 290 4.37 3.05 -0.14
N LEU A 291 4.82 4.21 -0.64
CA LEU A 291 4.45 4.70 -1.98
C LEU A 291 4.84 3.71 -3.09
N ASP A 292 6.02 3.11 -2.98
CA ASP A 292 6.52 2.13 -3.95
C ASP A 292 5.67 0.85 -3.94
N GLU A 293 5.15 0.47 -2.77
CA GLU A 293 4.25 -0.67 -2.63
C GLU A 293 2.86 -0.35 -3.21
N ARG A 294 2.34 0.87 -3.01
CA ARG A 294 1.09 1.33 -3.66
C ARG A 294 1.17 1.34 -5.18
N ALA A 295 2.29 1.84 -5.72
CA ALA A 295 2.55 1.82 -7.16
C ALA A 295 2.53 0.37 -7.67
N SER A 296 3.17 -0.53 -6.92
CA SER A 296 3.20 -1.96 -7.22
C SER A 296 1.80 -2.59 -7.19
N THR A 297 0.92 -2.21 -6.26
CA THR A 297 -0.48 -2.68 -6.23
C THR A 297 -1.29 -2.22 -7.42
N VAL A 298 -1.23 -0.93 -7.77
CA VAL A 298 -1.96 -0.39 -8.93
C VAL A 298 -1.53 -1.11 -10.20
N VAL A 299 -0.22 -1.33 -10.34
CA VAL A 299 0.35 -2.10 -11.45
C VAL A 299 -0.12 -3.55 -11.41
N PHE A 300 -0.12 -4.19 -10.24
CA PHE A 300 -0.54 -5.58 -10.10
C PHE A 300 -2.03 -5.77 -10.43
N VAL A 301 -2.90 -4.88 -9.97
CA VAL A 301 -4.34 -4.91 -10.29
C VAL A 301 -4.57 -4.74 -11.78
N ALA A 302 -3.93 -3.75 -12.40
CA ALA A 302 -4.03 -3.53 -13.83
C ALA A 302 -3.44 -4.69 -14.65
N TYR A 303 -2.38 -5.32 -14.15
CA TYR A 303 -1.82 -6.55 -14.71
C TYR A 303 -2.84 -7.69 -14.66
N LEU A 304 -3.53 -7.90 -13.53
CA LEU A 304 -4.56 -8.93 -13.41
C LEU A 304 -5.72 -8.70 -14.38
N LEU A 305 -6.15 -7.44 -14.56
CA LEU A 305 -7.18 -7.10 -15.54
C LEU A 305 -6.71 -7.34 -16.98
N ALA A 306 -5.50 -6.91 -17.31
CA ALA A 306 -4.91 -7.13 -18.62
C ALA A 306 -4.79 -8.63 -18.93
N TRP A 307 -4.41 -9.41 -17.93
CA TRP A 307 -4.35 -10.85 -18.02
C TRP A 307 -5.75 -11.47 -18.19
N ALA A 308 -6.75 -11.04 -17.42
CA ALA A 308 -8.12 -11.51 -17.59
C ALA A 308 -8.66 -11.19 -18.99
N GLN A 309 -8.39 -9.99 -19.51
CA GLN A 309 -8.78 -9.58 -20.86
C GLN A 309 -8.14 -10.46 -21.94
N LEU A 310 -6.87 -10.80 -21.79
CA LEU A 310 -6.15 -11.68 -22.71
C LEU A 310 -6.74 -13.10 -22.75
N ASN A 311 -7.09 -13.64 -21.59
CA ASN A 311 -7.60 -15.01 -21.50
C ASN A 311 -9.10 -15.09 -21.80
N HIS A 312 -9.88 -14.05 -21.50
CA HIS A 312 -11.29 -13.99 -21.89
C HIS A 312 -11.46 -13.92 -23.42
N ASN A 313 -10.53 -13.26 -24.10
CA ASN A 313 -10.52 -13.15 -25.55
C ASN A 313 -9.56 -14.16 -26.20
N ALA A 314 -9.29 -15.32 -25.58
CA ALA A 314 -8.40 -16.32 -26.14
C ALA A 314 -8.90 -16.77 -27.53
N GLY A 315 -8.36 -16.16 -28.59
CA GLY A 315 -8.74 -16.39 -29.98
C GLY A 315 -9.50 -15.24 -30.65
N SER A 316 -10.09 -14.30 -29.90
CA SER A 316 -10.80 -13.14 -30.46
C SER A 316 -9.97 -11.85 -30.37
N PRO A 317 -10.08 -10.93 -31.35
CA PRO A 317 -9.46 -9.62 -31.24
C PRO A 317 -9.98 -8.87 -30.01
N ILE A 318 -9.09 -8.24 -29.25
CA ILE A 318 -9.47 -7.34 -28.17
C ILE A 318 -10.02 -6.06 -28.81
N ASP A 319 -11.23 -5.64 -28.44
CA ASP A 319 -11.78 -4.35 -28.86
C ASP A 319 -11.02 -3.19 -28.20
N PRO A 320 -10.29 -2.36 -28.98
CA PRO A 320 -9.52 -1.24 -28.45
C PRO A 320 -10.39 -0.15 -27.83
N GLY A 321 -11.65 -0.04 -28.25
CA GLY A 321 -12.62 0.93 -27.73
C GLY A 321 -13.34 0.45 -26.47
N SER A 322 -13.06 -0.77 -26.00
CA SER A 322 -13.76 -1.32 -24.84
C SER A 322 -13.44 -0.53 -23.57
N PRO A 323 -14.45 -0.29 -22.71
CA PRO A 323 -14.24 0.43 -21.45
C PRO A 323 -13.15 -0.19 -20.57
N ASP A 324 -12.94 -1.51 -20.65
CA ASP A 324 -11.92 -2.23 -19.89
C ASP A 324 -10.49 -1.93 -20.38
N VAL A 325 -10.27 -1.78 -21.68
CA VAL A 325 -8.96 -1.40 -22.25
C VAL A 325 -8.57 0.01 -21.80
N ASP A 326 -9.50 0.96 -21.92
CA ASP A 326 -9.32 2.32 -21.43
C ASP A 326 -9.03 2.38 -19.93
N ARG A 327 -9.68 1.50 -19.17
CA ARG A 327 -9.51 1.39 -17.72
C ARG A 327 -8.14 0.82 -17.35
N ILE A 328 -7.68 -0.24 -18.03
CA ILE A 328 -6.32 -0.78 -17.89
C ILE A 328 -5.29 0.30 -18.20
N ALA A 329 -5.48 1.07 -19.28
CA ALA A 329 -4.57 2.15 -19.66
C ALA A 329 -4.47 3.25 -18.59
N ARG A 330 -5.60 3.72 -18.05
CA ARG A 330 -5.61 4.74 -16.98
C ARG A 330 -4.88 4.27 -15.71
N LEU A 331 -5.04 3.00 -15.33
CA LEU A 331 -4.34 2.43 -14.18
C LEU A 331 -2.84 2.27 -14.46
N ALA A 332 -2.46 1.83 -15.66
CA ALA A 332 -1.07 1.71 -16.06
C ALA A 332 -0.34 3.06 -16.09
N GLU A 333 -0.96 4.10 -16.66
CA GLU A 333 -0.43 5.48 -16.65
C GLU A 333 -0.26 6.02 -15.23
N SER A 334 -1.22 5.71 -14.37
CA SER A 334 -1.17 6.08 -12.95
C SER A 334 -0.02 5.38 -12.21
N GLY A 335 0.15 4.07 -12.42
CA GLY A 335 1.30 3.32 -11.91
C GLY A 335 2.62 3.90 -12.42
N ARG A 336 2.68 4.27 -13.70
CA ARG A 336 3.87 4.87 -14.32
C ARG A 336 4.22 6.24 -13.75
N ARG A 337 3.23 7.08 -13.46
CA ARG A 337 3.44 8.38 -12.78
C ARG A 337 3.99 8.22 -11.37
N LEU A 338 3.55 7.18 -10.65
CA LEU A 338 4.05 6.90 -9.31
C LEU A 338 5.47 6.32 -9.29
N ARG A 339 5.81 5.47 -10.26
CA ARG A 339 7.12 4.82 -10.36
C ARG A 339 7.65 4.89 -11.80
N PRO A 340 8.16 6.07 -12.22
CA PRO A 340 8.59 6.33 -13.58
C PRO A 340 9.88 5.61 -13.99
N GLU A 341 10.47 4.80 -13.13
CA GLU A 341 11.65 3.99 -13.47
C GLU A 341 11.36 2.48 -13.39
N GLY A 342 10.20 2.08 -12.84
CA GLY A 342 9.88 0.67 -12.61
C GLY A 342 9.54 -0.08 -13.89
N GLN A 343 10.26 -1.17 -14.17
CA GLN A 343 10.03 -2.01 -15.36
C GLN A 343 8.61 -2.59 -15.40
N SER A 344 8.03 -2.98 -14.26
CA SER A 344 6.65 -3.50 -14.20
C SER A 344 5.60 -2.48 -14.67
N THR A 345 5.72 -1.21 -14.25
CA THR A 345 4.81 -0.14 -14.70
C THR A 345 4.91 0.11 -16.21
N ARG A 346 6.13 0.00 -16.74
CA ARG A 346 6.44 0.22 -18.16
C ARG A 346 5.92 -0.92 -19.01
N ASN A 347 6.14 -2.17 -18.61
CA ASN A 347 5.58 -3.37 -19.24
C ASN A 347 4.05 -3.29 -19.30
N LEU A 348 3.41 -2.97 -18.18
CA LEU A 348 1.96 -2.85 -18.11
C LEU A 348 1.44 -1.72 -19.02
N LEU A 349 2.08 -0.55 -19.03
CA LEU A 349 1.66 0.55 -19.90
C LEU A 349 1.85 0.20 -21.38
N ALA A 350 2.93 -0.49 -21.74
CA ALA A 350 3.14 -0.98 -23.09
C ALA A 350 2.06 -1.99 -23.49
N LEU A 351 1.70 -2.91 -22.59
CA LEU A 351 0.60 -3.86 -22.82
C LEU A 351 -0.75 -3.14 -23.00
N ALA A 352 -1.03 -2.12 -22.19
CA ALA A 352 -2.22 -1.31 -22.35
C ALA A 352 -2.26 -0.57 -23.70
N ARG A 353 -1.11 -0.08 -24.18
CA ARG A 353 -1.00 0.53 -25.51
C ARG A 353 -1.23 -0.47 -26.64
N LEU A 354 -0.80 -1.73 -26.49
CA LEU A 354 -1.15 -2.77 -27.46
C LEU A 354 -2.66 -3.00 -27.53
N PHE A 355 -3.33 -3.07 -26.38
CA PHE A 355 -4.79 -3.22 -26.38
C PHE A 355 -5.52 -2.04 -27.00
N GLN A 356 -4.95 -0.84 -26.92
CA GLN A 356 -5.47 0.36 -27.57
C GLN A 356 -5.11 0.48 -29.06
N ASP A 357 -4.59 -0.59 -29.68
CA ASP A 357 -4.11 -0.58 -31.07
C ASP A 357 -3.03 0.50 -31.34
N ARG A 358 -2.12 0.68 -30.36
CA ARG A 358 -0.99 1.63 -30.43
C ARG A 358 0.36 0.91 -30.31
N PRO A 359 0.68 -0.04 -31.21
CA PRO A 359 1.88 -0.87 -31.09
C PRO A 359 3.19 -0.06 -31.21
N ALA A 360 3.22 1.04 -31.97
CA ALA A 360 4.41 1.89 -32.05
C ALA A 360 4.79 2.53 -30.70
N GLU A 361 3.80 2.90 -29.88
CA GLU A 361 4.03 3.44 -28.55
C GLU A 361 4.44 2.37 -27.55
N ALA A 362 3.82 1.18 -27.62
CA ALA A 362 4.23 0.03 -26.84
C ALA A 362 5.72 -0.30 -27.08
N ARG A 363 6.14 -0.31 -28.35
CA ARG A 363 7.54 -0.48 -28.75
C ARG A 363 8.43 0.62 -28.17
N ALA A 364 8.05 1.89 -28.31
CA ALA A 364 8.83 3.03 -27.80
C ALA A 364 9.08 2.95 -26.29
N LEU A 365 8.07 2.52 -25.52
CA LEU A 365 8.19 2.31 -24.08
C LEU A 365 9.22 1.25 -23.71
N LEU A 366 9.42 0.22 -24.54
CA LEU A 366 10.26 -0.96 -24.25
C LEU A 366 11.61 -0.96 -24.96
N LEU A 367 11.90 0.02 -25.84
CA LEU A 367 13.18 0.11 -26.54
C LEU A 367 14.34 0.48 -25.60
N HIS A 368 14.08 1.25 -24.53
CA HIS A 368 15.12 1.79 -23.65
C HIS A 368 15.31 1.02 -22.34
N SER A 369 14.58 -0.08 -22.11
CA SER A 369 14.55 -0.75 -20.80
C SER A 369 15.80 -1.55 -20.44
N ALA A 370 16.59 -1.99 -21.42
CA ALA A 370 17.72 -2.89 -21.16
C ALA A 370 19.01 -2.19 -20.72
N ALA A 371 19.14 -0.88 -20.95
CA ALA A 371 20.38 -0.15 -20.71
C ALA A 371 20.46 0.52 -19.31
N GLU A 372 19.32 0.66 -18.61
CA GLU A 372 19.20 1.54 -17.44
C GLU A 372 19.01 0.80 -16.11
N ALA A 373 18.79 -0.52 -16.11
CA ALA A 373 18.55 -1.29 -14.88
C ALA A 373 19.84 -1.93 -14.36
N SER A 374 20.22 -1.59 -13.12
CA SER A 374 21.45 -2.06 -12.46
C SER A 374 21.50 -3.57 -12.23
N GLU A 375 20.34 -4.23 -12.20
CA GLU A 375 20.14 -5.69 -12.25
C GLU A 375 18.64 -5.92 -12.55
N PRO A 376 18.24 -6.19 -13.81
CA PRO A 376 16.84 -6.38 -14.13
C PRO A 376 16.36 -7.74 -13.64
N ASP A 377 15.24 -7.77 -12.93
CA ASP A 377 14.47 -8.99 -12.68
C ASP A 377 14.23 -9.70 -14.04
N GLU A 378 14.84 -10.88 -14.19
CA GLU A 378 14.85 -11.64 -15.44
C GLU A 378 13.44 -11.95 -15.95
N ARG A 379 12.47 -12.09 -15.03
CA ARG A 379 11.06 -12.30 -15.37
C ARG A 379 10.46 -11.05 -16.00
N LEU A 380 10.65 -9.88 -15.38
CA LEU A 380 10.15 -8.61 -15.94
C LEU A 380 10.84 -8.26 -17.26
N ALA A 381 12.11 -8.61 -17.43
CA ALA A 381 12.83 -8.45 -18.69
C ALA A 381 12.30 -9.41 -19.78
N SER A 382 11.96 -10.65 -19.42
CA SER A 382 11.34 -11.59 -20.35
C SER A 382 9.94 -11.12 -20.78
N ASP A 383 9.10 -10.67 -19.84
CA ASP A 383 7.78 -10.11 -20.17
C ASP A 383 7.89 -8.87 -21.07
N ALA A 384 8.90 -8.02 -20.85
CA ALA A 384 9.17 -6.87 -21.71
C ALA A 384 9.49 -7.29 -23.15
N ASP A 385 10.34 -8.31 -23.34
CA ASP A 385 10.66 -8.84 -24.66
C ASP A 385 9.44 -9.44 -25.35
N VAL A 386 8.58 -10.16 -24.63
CA VAL A 386 7.35 -10.73 -25.20
C VAL A 386 6.37 -9.63 -25.61
N ILE A 387 6.11 -8.65 -24.74
CA ILE A 387 5.21 -7.52 -25.04
C ILE A 387 5.75 -6.72 -26.23
N ARG A 388 7.07 -6.49 -26.30
CA ARG A 388 7.68 -5.86 -27.46
C ARG A 388 7.52 -6.73 -28.70
N GLY A 389 7.73 -8.04 -28.61
CA GLY A 389 7.54 -8.96 -29.74
C GLY A 389 6.14 -8.89 -30.32
N LEU A 390 5.12 -8.77 -29.48
CA LEU A 390 3.73 -8.56 -29.92
C LEU A 390 3.57 -7.23 -30.67
N ALA A 391 4.19 -6.15 -30.18
CA ALA A 391 4.21 -4.88 -30.88
C ALA A 391 4.88 -4.97 -32.27
N GLU A 392 6.01 -5.68 -32.37
CA GLU A 392 6.70 -5.85 -33.66
C GLU A 392 5.87 -6.71 -34.63
N CYS A 393 5.15 -7.73 -34.13
CA CYS A 393 4.18 -8.49 -34.92
C CYS A 393 3.07 -7.61 -35.51
N GLU A 394 2.47 -6.74 -34.69
CA GLU A 394 1.43 -5.80 -35.15
C GLU A 394 1.97 -4.76 -36.15
N LEU A 395 3.25 -4.39 -36.02
CA LEU A 395 3.96 -3.51 -36.95
C LEU A 395 4.49 -4.24 -38.21
N GLY A 396 4.30 -5.56 -38.32
CA GLY A 396 4.70 -6.37 -39.48
C GLY A 396 6.13 -6.92 -39.44
N ASP A 397 6.92 -6.69 -38.38
CA ASP A 397 8.27 -7.26 -38.24
C ASP A 397 8.24 -8.61 -37.47
N VAL A 398 7.70 -9.63 -38.14
CA VAL A 398 7.59 -11.00 -37.60
C VAL A 398 8.98 -11.60 -37.31
N ALA A 399 10.02 -11.18 -38.03
CA ALA A 399 11.38 -11.66 -37.82
C ALA A 399 11.96 -11.18 -36.48
N GLN A 400 11.76 -9.90 -36.15
CA GLN A 400 12.14 -9.35 -34.86
C GLN A 400 11.31 -9.95 -33.72
N ALA A 401 10.01 -10.15 -33.92
CA ALA A 401 9.14 -10.79 -32.94
C ALA A 401 9.64 -12.19 -32.53
N ARG A 402 10.09 -13.00 -33.49
CA ARG A 402 10.71 -14.32 -33.22
C ARG A 402 11.99 -14.22 -32.39
N ARG A 403 12.88 -13.29 -32.74
CA ARG A 403 14.13 -13.06 -31.98
C ARG A 403 13.84 -12.68 -30.53
N LEU A 404 12.82 -11.85 -30.31
CA LEU A 404 12.39 -11.42 -28.97
C LEU A 404 11.75 -12.59 -28.19
N LEU A 405 10.94 -13.43 -28.82
CA LEU A 405 10.39 -14.64 -28.18
C LEU A 405 11.50 -15.61 -27.73
N GLU A 406 12.51 -15.84 -28.57
CA GLU A 406 13.67 -16.66 -28.20
C GLU A 406 14.47 -16.04 -27.05
N SER A 407 14.68 -14.72 -27.09
CA SER A 407 15.34 -13.97 -26.03
C SER A 407 14.59 -14.09 -24.70
N ALA A 408 13.27 -13.93 -24.72
CA ALA A 408 12.40 -14.11 -23.56
C ALA A 408 12.53 -15.53 -22.98
N ARG A 409 12.50 -16.57 -23.83
CA ARG A 409 12.65 -17.99 -23.44
C ARG A 409 14.02 -18.30 -22.84
N ARG A 410 15.10 -17.65 -23.32
CA ARG A 410 16.45 -17.78 -22.75
C ARG A 410 16.54 -17.20 -21.34
N ARG A 411 15.83 -16.10 -21.05
CA ARG A 411 15.81 -15.50 -19.70
C ARG A 411 14.93 -16.26 -18.73
N THR A 412 13.72 -16.64 -19.15
CA THR A 412 12.86 -17.50 -18.35
C THR A 412 11.92 -18.32 -19.23
N ARG A 413 11.70 -19.58 -18.82
CA ARG A 413 10.73 -20.46 -19.48
C ARG A 413 9.28 -20.12 -19.15
N GLN A 414 9.03 -19.16 -18.26
CA GLN A 414 7.74 -19.02 -17.58
C GLN A 414 6.98 -17.71 -17.89
N SER A 415 7.37 -16.92 -18.89
CA SER A 415 6.58 -15.72 -19.26
C SER A 415 5.16 -16.11 -19.64
N VAL A 416 4.19 -15.45 -19.01
CA VAL A 416 2.75 -15.73 -19.17
C VAL A 416 2.26 -15.33 -20.56
N TYR A 417 2.97 -14.43 -21.24
CA TYR A 417 2.59 -13.91 -22.54
C TYR A 417 3.22 -14.69 -23.71
N ALA A 418 4.18 -15.57 -23.45
CA ALA A 418 4.98 -16.22 -24.50
C ALA A 418 4.12 -17.05 -25.46
N GLY A 419 3.11 -17.76 -24.94
CA GLY A 419 2.17 -18.51 -25.75
C GLY A 419 1.30 -17.62 -26.65
N TRP A 420 0.93 -16.43 -26.19
CA TRP A 420 0.18 -15.46 -27.00
C TRP A 420 1.02 -14.95 -28.17
N LEU A 421 2.28 -14.58 -27.92
CA LEU A 421 3.19 -14.15 -29.00
C LEU A 421 3.46 -15.28 -30.01
N GLU A 422 3.62 -16.52 -29.54
CA GLU A 422 3.82 -17.67 -30.44
C GLU A 422 2.60 -17.92 -31.33
N ALA A 423 1.39 -17.83 -30.78
CA ALA A 423 0.15 -17.93 -31.54
C ALA A 423 0.04 -16.79 -32.57
N GLU A 424 0.37 -15.56 -32.20
CA GLU A 424 0.31 -14.40 -33.12
C GLU A 424 1.30 -14.51 -34.27
N ILE A 425 2.55 -14.89 -33.99
CA ILE A 425 3.57 -15.15 -35.02
C ILE A 425 3.06 -16.21 -36.00
N ARG A 426 2.44 -17.28 -35.50
CA ARG A 426 1.90 -18.36 -36.34
C ARG A 426 0.79 -17.85 -37.26
N ARG A 427 -0.20 -17.14 -36.70
CA ARG A 427 -1.32 -16.54 -37.45
C ARG A 427 -0.85 -15.65 -38.59
N ARG A 428 0.13 -14.77 -38.33
CA ARG A 428 0.68 -13.86 -39.36
C ARG A 428 1.37 -14.61 -40.49
N VAL A 429 2.18 -15.62 -40.17
CA VAL A 429 2.89 -16.44 -41.17
C VAL A 429 1.91 -17.23 -42.04
N GLU A 430 0.84 -17.75 -41.45
CA GLU A 430 -0.22 -18.45 -42.20
C GLU A 430 -0.99 -17.51 -43.11
N ARG A 431 -1.32 -16.29 -42.65
CA ARG A 431 -1.93 -15.24 -43.48
C ARG A 431 -1.05 -14.88 -44.68
N ASP A 432 0.23 -14.60 -44.46
CA ASP A 432 1.16 -14.24 -45.54
C ASP A 432 1.28 -15.35 -46.59
N ARG A 433 1.32 -16.62 -46.16
CA ARG A 433 1.33 -17.79 -47.05
C ARG A 433 0.03 -17.92 -47.85
N GLY A 434 -1.12 -17.67 -47.22
CA GLY A 434 -2.43 -17.70 -47.88
C GLY A 434 -2.61 -16.58 -48.91
N GLU A 435 -2.09 -15.39 -48.62
CA GLU A 435 -2.12 -14.26 -49.56
C GLU A 435 -1.17 -14.46 -50.75
N HIS A 436 -0.06 -15.17 -50.56
CA HIS A 436 0.87 -15.52 -51.64
C HIS A 436 0.43 -16.76 -52.46
N ALA A 437 -0.57 -17.51 -51.98
CA ALA A 437 -1.19 -18.62 -52.69
C ALA A 437 -2.34 -18.18 -53.65
N GLY A 438 -2.35 -16.91 -54.07
CA GLY A 438 -3.30 -16.36 -55.04
C GLY A 438 -3.33 -17.10 -56.40
N PRO A 439 -4.35 -16.84 -57.24
CA PRO A 439 -5.18 -17.82 -57.97
C PRO A 439 -4.52 -18.49 -59.21
N ALA A 440 -3.29 -18.96 -59.10
CA ALA A 440 -2.61 -19.63 -60.21
C ALA A 440 -3.10 -21.07 -60.48
N GLU A 441 -3.73 -21.74 -59.50
CA GLU A 441 -4.22 -23.12 -59.67
C GLU A 441 -5.69 -23.23 -60.10
N ALA A 442 -6.45 -22.13 -60.15
CA ALA A 442 -7.85 -22.17 -60.62
C ALA A 442 -7.97 -22.12 -62.17
N ALA A 443 -6.87 -21.88 -62.90
CA ALA A 443 -6.88 -21.71 -64.35
C ALA A 443 -6.31 -22.90 -65.17
N SER A 444 -5.80 -23.96 -64.54
CA SER A 444 -5.23 -25.12 -65.28
C SER A 444 -6.13 -26.36 -65.31
N GLY A 445 -7.41 -26.23 -64.91
CA GLY A 445 -8.35 -27.34 -64.79
C GLY A 445 -9.45 -27.41 -65.85
N ASN A 446 -9.28 -26.79 -67.02
CA ASN A 446 -10.19 -26.94 -68.16
C ASN A 446 -9.41 -26.85 -69.48
N SER A 447 -8.79 -27.96 -69.88
CA SER A 447 -8.36 -28.22 -71.25
C SER A 447 -8.35 -29.70 -71.52
#